data_AF-A0A953MKC0-F1
#
_entry.id   AF-A0A953MKC0-F1
#
_cell.length_a   1.000
_cell.length_b   1.000
_cell.length_c   1.000
_cell.angle_alpha   90.00
_cell.angle_beta   90.00
_cell.angle_gamma   90.00
#
_symmetry.space_group_name_H-M   'P 1'
#
loop_
_entity.id
_entity.type
_entity.pdbx_description
1 polymer ?
#
loop_
_entity_poly.entity_id
_entity_poly.type
_entity_poly.pdbx_seq_one_letter_code
_entity_poly.pdbx_strand_id
1 'polypeptide(L)' 'MLKKGFIQIYTGNGKGKTTAAIGQAIRAAGYGLKTYFVMFMKDYHYSELKALARFNDLITINQFG' A
#
# COMPACT_ATOMS: atom_id res chain seq x y z
N MET A 1 -10.47 -10.26 16.99
CA MET A 1 -9.70 -9.06 17.41
C MET A 1 -8.25 -9.25 17.00
N LEU A 2 -7.64 -8.28 16.30
CA LEU A 2 -6.21 -8.32 15.93
C LEU A 2 -5.38 -8.19 17.21
N LYS A 3 -4.73 -9.28 17.65
CA LYS A 3 -4.08 -9.35 18.96
C LYS A 3 -2.76 -8.57 19.07
N LYS A 4 -2.06 -8.34 17.95
CA LYS A 4 -0.75 -7.66 17.93
C LYS A 4 -0.45 -7.08 16.55
N GLY A 5 0.01 -5.83 16.50
CA GLY A 5 0.53 -5.19 15.29
C GLY A 5 2.01 -5.50 15.08
N PHE A 6 2.43 -5.57 13.81
CA PHE A 6 3.83 -5.80 13.42
C PHE A 6 4.30 -4.72 12.46
N ILE A 7 5.60 -4.44 12.48
CA ILE A 7 6.26 -3.53 11.54
C ILE A 7 7.09 -4.38 10.58
N GLN A 8 6.93 -4.14 9.28
CA GLN A 8 7.71 -4.79 8.22
C GLN A 8 8.56 -3.74 7.51
N ILE A 9 9.83 -4.05 7.31
CA ILE A 9 10.78 -3.17 6.62
C ILE A 9 11.27 -3.91 5.37
N TYR A 10 10.87 -3.42 4.20
CA TYR A 10 11.39 -3.90 2.92
C TYR A 10 12.50 -2.95 2.45
N THR A 11 13.76 -3.41 2.49
CA THR A 11 14.95 -2.60 2.15
C THR A 11 15.85 -3.31 1.13
N GLY A 12 16.91 -2.65 0.69
CA GLY A 12 17.86 -3.13 -0.32
C GLY A 12 17.59 -2.59 -1.73
N ASN A 13 18.50 -2.87 -2.68
CA ASN A 13 18.45 -2.31 -4.04
C ASN A 13 17.58 -3.11 -5.02
N GLY A 14 17.07 -4.27 -4.59
CA GLY A 14 16.18 -5.10 -5.41
C GLY A 14 14.85 -4.41 -5.74
N LYS A 15 14.28 -4.76 -6.90
CA LYS A 15 12.91 -4.38 -7.27
C LYS A 15 11.89 -5.11 -6.38
N GLY A 16 10.71 -4.52 -6.19
CA GLY A 16 9.58 -5.17 -5.52
C GLY A 16 9.24 -4.70 -4.11
N LYS A 17 10.01 -3.77 -3.51
CA LYS A 17 9.70 -3.21 -2.18
C LYS A 17 8.30 -2.57 -2.12
N THR A 18 8.02 -1.68 -3.08
CA THR A 18 6.72 -1.02 -3.21
C THR A 18 5.62 -2.03 -3.52
N THR A 19 5.89 -3.00 -4.40
CA THR A 19 4.94 -4.07 -4.74
C THR A 19 4.56 -4.92 -3.54
N ALA A 20 5.51 -5.24 -2.66
CA ALA A 20 5.24 -5.98 -1.43
C ALA A 20 4.32 -5.19 -0.48
N ALA A 21 4.57 -3.89 -0.29
CA ALA A 21 3.72 -3.01 0.51
C ALA A 21 2.29 -2.90 -0.07
N ILE A 22 2.17 -2.74 -1.39
CA ILE A 22 0.89 -2.71 -2.10
C ILE A 22 0.13 -4.04 -1.93
N GLY A 23 0.84 -5.17 -2.04
CA GLY A 23 0.25 -6.49 -1.83
C GLY A 23 -0.32 -6.68 -0.42
N GLN A 24 0.31 -6.13 0.61
CA GLN A 24 -0.24 -6.13 1.97
C GLN A 24 -1.51 -5.28 2.07
N ALA A 25 -1.54 -4.11 1.44
CA ALA A 25 -2.72 -3.24 1.44
C ALA A 25 -3.92 -3.93 0.77
N ILE A 26 -3.71 -4.56 -0.40
CA ILE A 26 -4.74 -5.32 -1.12
C ILE A 26 -5.20 -6.53 -0.28
N ARG A 27 -4.27 -7.26 0.35
CA ARG A 27 -4.61 -8.38 1.22
C ARG A 27 -5.53 -7.94 2.36
N ALA A 28 -5.21 -6.83 3.02
CA ALA A 28 -6.02 -6.29 4.10
C ALA A 28 -7.39 -5.82 3.60
N ALA A 29 -7.46 -5.15 2.46
CA ALA A 29 -8.72 -4.76 1.81
C ALA A 29 -9.59 -5.99 1.45
N GLY A 30 -8.99 -7.09 1.02
CA GLY A 30 -9.70 -8.36 0.79
C GLY A 30 -10.38 -8.94 2.03
N TYR A 31 -9.90 -8.60 3.23
CA TYR A 31 -10.55 -8.92 4.51
C TYR A 31 -11.51 -7.82 5.00
N GLY A 32 -11.79 -6.79 4.18
CA GLY A 32 -12.62 -5.64 4.55
C GLY A 32 -11.94 -4.66 5.51
N LEU A 33 -10.62 -4.73 5.68
CA LEU A 33 -9.88 -3.82 6.53
C LEU A 33 -9.51 -2.55 5.77
N LYS A 34 -9.64 -1.40 6.44
CA LYS A 34 -9.20 -0.12 5.89
C LYS A 34 -7.69 0.03 6.02
N THR A 35 -7.05 0.51 4.96
CA THR A 35 -5.62 0.75 4.88
C THR A 35 -5.32 2.14 4.37
N TYR A 36 -4.18 2.66 4.79
CA TYR A 36 -3.70 3.99 4.44
C TYR A 36 -2.30 3.86 3.87
N PHE A 37 -2.13 4.27 2.61
CA PHE A 37 -0.90 4.13 1.85
C PHE A 37 -0.29 5.50 1.60
N VAL A 38 0.92 5.72 2.10
CA VAL A 38 1.64 6.99 2.00
C VAL A 38 2.89 6.83 1.15
N MET A 39 3.08 7.69 0.16
CA MET A 39 4.29 7.72 -0.67
C MET A 39 4.96 9.08 -0.57
N PHE A 40 6.26 9.10 -0.36
CA PHE A 40 7.08 10.32 -0.26
C PHE A 40 7.83 10.64 -1.57
N MET A 41 7.36 10.10 -2.71
CA MET A 41 8.01 10.26 -4.02
C MET A 41 7.13 11.15 -4.91
N LYS A 42 7.75 11.92 -5.82
CA LYS A 42 7.05 12.75 -6.82
C LYS A 42 6.10 11.94 -7.67
N ASP A 43 4.99 12.57 -8.03
CA ASP A 43 3.85 12.04 -8.80
C ASP A 43 4.33 11.18 -9.99
N TYR A 44 4.40 9.87 -9.78
CA TYR A 44 4.78 8.89 -10.79
C TYR A 44 3.53 8.10 -11.15
N HIS A 45 3.23 8.01 -12.44
CA HIS A 45 2.10 7.26 -12.97
C HIS A 45 2.29 5.74 -12.85
N TYR A 46 2.29 5.22 -11.63
CA TYR A 46 2.28 3.78 -11.38
C TYR A 46 0.91 3.21 -11.75
N SER A 47 0.90 2.24 -12.67
CA SER A 47 -0.31 1.48 -13.02
C SER A 47 -0.95 0.80 -11.80
N GLU A 48 -0.16 0.45 -10.80
CA GLU A 48 -0.64 -0.14 -9.55
C GLU A 48 -1.56 0.82 -8.77
N LEU A 49 -1.31 2.13 -8.82
CA LEU A 49 -2.16 3.12 -8.14
C LEU A 49 -3.53 3.23 -8.80
N LYS A 50 -3.59 3.13 -10.13
CA LYS A 50 -4.86 3.06 -10.86
C LYS A 50 -5.65 1.81 -10.47
N ALA A 51 -4.98 0.68 -10.25
CA ALA A 51 -5.63 -0.53 -9.76
C ALA A 51 -6.15 -0.36 -8.33
N LEU A 52 -5.36 0.26 -7.45
CA LEU A 52 -5.76 0.52 -6.06
C LEU A 52 -6.92 1.50 -5.94
N ALA A 53 -7.07 2.43 -6.88
CA ALA A 53 -8.22 3.34 -6.92
C ALA A 53 -9.57 2.60 -7.05
N ARG A 54 -9.58 1.34 -7.49
CA ARG A 54 -10.79 0.49 -7.51
C ARG A 54 -11.23 0.02 -6.12
N PHE A 55 -10.38 0.20 -5.10
CA PHE A 55 -10.63 -0.13 -3.69
C PHE A 55 -10.68 1.14 -2.84
N ASN A 56 -11.18 2.26 -3.39
CA ASN A 56 -11.13 3.58 -2.73
C ASN A 56 -11.94 3.67 -1.42
N ASP A 57 -12.86 2.73 -1.19
CA ASP A 57 -13.64 2.56 0.03
C ASP A 57 -12.82 1.94 1.17
N LEU A 58 -11.75 1.21 0.83
CA LEU A 58 -10.89 0.48 1.76
C LEU A 58 -9.43 0.95 1.77
N ILE A 59 -8.94 1.54 0.68
CA ILE A 59 -7.55 1.93 0.52
C ILE A 59 -7.50 3.42 0.22
N THR A 60 -7.03 4.20 1.18
CA THR A 60 -6.75 5.62 0.99
C THR A 60 -5.28 5.79 0.60
N ILE A 61 -5.02 6.54 -0.47
CA ILE A 61 -3.67 6.77 -0.98
C ILE A 61 -3.36 8.26 -0.87
N ASN A 62 -2.25 8.61 -0.24
CA ASN A 62 -1.74 9.97 -0.19
C ASN A 62 -0.28 10.04 -0.65
N GLN A 63 -0.01 10.98 -1.55
CA GLN A 63 1.32 11.23 -2.10
C GLN A 63 1.83 12.57 -1.58
N PHE A 64 3.05 12.58 -1.06
CA PHE A 64 3.75 13.75 -0.58
C PHE A 64 5.06 13.88 -1.36
N GLY A 65 5.10 14.78 -2.35
CA GLY A 65 6.29 14.97 -3.18
C GLY A 65 6.05 15.77 -4.44
#